data_AF-A0A0R1QGH2-F1
#
_entry.id   AF-A0A0R1QGH2-F1
#
_cell.length_a   1.000
_cell.length_b   1.000
_cell.length_c   1.000
_cell.angle_alpha   90.00
_cell.angle_beta   90.00
_cell.angle_gamma   90.00
#
_symmetry.space_group_name_H-M   'P 1'
#
loop_
_entity.id
_entity.type
_entity.pdbx_description
1 polymer ?
#
loop_
_entity_poly.entity_id
_entity_poly.type
_entity_poly.pdbx_seq_one_letter_code
_entity_poly.pdbx_strand_id
1 'polypeptide(L)'
;MSFFDRKKKDNDDNYSDLNNPSYQNPQPQSDQNSFDQAQNQFNNAPGMGMQYAPNGQDFNNGMNGMNTNNNNNGVNGNESMPNDNNNNYFFDQNQPQANPQAQPQNPQPQQQDQSQVVQDQQQPQQAPQQPVMDNGDNDEWKYTEQNLQSTLNQSADLKAQLRSQLLADRSYCNHVLRNTGSDQTETRKQATDRISSINASLKDWFGTDEMANEIYLDTDRDYYVFSDDIAANPDSLVTSMWQQLTKTLQEKGLLANTISVTYNDQVDQTWMNYQNAGFVDGNSFLLNMYNELQGRNSNVTVAPAEIPFDENYRVQHVSDKVDKILNADDKLIMEVSRSANHQLQIIRHYKNNNLLSRDIFDVNGVISATQFYDHRNANKVVRENFYRQDGTLVLIKSYTADEPYIQLFSEGNVLISTFDSDEELIVWWIKNRALKQSEATIFISINSKYYKRILSLRDYGYEVIPIVMKQSENSEAVSNLIEGKDKVTAVMAGSDQVNTYLNKNSKNKLDITTLKEIETPIYKQ
;
A
#
# COMPACT_ATOMS: atom_id res chain seq x y z
N MET A 1 45.46 36.55 -16.37
CA MET A 1 45.75 36.92 -17.78
C MET A 1 44.59 37.75 -18.27
N SER A 2 44.89 38.93 -18.80
CA SER A 2 43.95 39.98 -19.24
C SER A 2 43.34 39.65 -20.58
N PHE A 3 42.02 39.76 -20.73
CA PHE A 3 41.33 40.09 -21.99
C PHE A 3 39.91 40.58 -21.64
N PHE A 4 39.63 41.86 -21.83
CA PHE A 4 38.50 42.33 -22.67
C PHE A 4 38.46 43.85 -22.69
N ASP A 5 38.69 44.38 -23.88
CA ASP A 5 38.44 45.74 -24.30
C ASP A 5 37.23 45.65 -25.24
N ARG A 6 36.10 46.31 -24.92
CA ARG A 6 34.96 46.43 -25.85
C ARG A 6 34.49 47.87 -25.93
N LYS A 7 34.46 48.31 -27.20
CA LYS A 7 34.00 49.60 -27.69
C LYS A 7 32.52 49.82 -27.40
N LYS A 8 32.22 51.06 -27.01
CA LYS A 8 30.92 51.72 -26.98
C LYS A 8 30.19 51.64 -28.32
N LYS A 9 28.86 51.49 -28.27
CA LYS A 9 27.97 51.99 -29.30
C LYS A 9 26.75 52.62 -28.62
N ASP A 10 26.49 53.85 -29.02
CA ASP A 10 25.56 54.79 -28.42
C ASP A 10 24.08 54.47 -28.69
N ASN A 11 23.26 55.09 -27.83
CA ASN A 11 21.82 55.25 -27.80
C ASN A 11 21.18 55.60 -29.15
N ASP A 12 19.88 55.27 -29.27
CA ASP A 12 18.89 56.24 -29.73
C ASP A 12 17.52 55.95 -29.10
N ASP A 13 16.84 57.06 -28.85
CA ASP A 13 15.65 57.30 -28.04
C ASP A 13 14.31 56.88 -28.68
N ASN A 14 13.26 57.03 -27.86
CA ASN A 14 11.89 57.44 -28.21
C ASN A 14 10.87 56.37 -28.63
N TYR A 15 9.86 56.13 -27.78
CA TYR A 15 8.52 56.73 -27.98
C TYR A 15 7.62 56.58 -26.75
N SER A 16 6.73 57.55 -26.63
CA SER A 16 5.91 58.03 -25.52
C SER A 16 4.59 57.28 -25.25
N ASP A 17 4.15 57.40 -23.99
CA ASP A 17 2.78 57.65 -23.50
C ASP A 17 1.56 56.96 -24.13
N LEU A 18 0.73 56.34 -23.27
CA LEU A 18 -0.67 56.77 -23.04
C LEU A 18 -1.30 56.04 -21.84
N ASN A 19 -1.56 56.83 -20.79
CA ASN A 19 -2.56 56.58 -19.74
C ASN A 19 -3.97 56.86 -20.28
N ASN A 20 -4.96 56.00 -20.01
CA ASN A 20 -6.03 56.22 -19.00
C ASN A 20 -7.28 55.33 -19.27
N PRO A 21 -8.02 54.89 -18.23
CA PRO A 21 -9.09 53.88 -18.29
C PRO A 21 -10.50 54.48 -18.19
N SER A 22 -11.57 53.74 -18.55
CA SER A 22 -12.88 53.80 -17.88
C SER A 22 -13.99 52.91 -18.46
N TYR A 23 -14.66 52.20 -17.54
CA TYR A 23 -16.09 51.88 -17.40
C TYR A 23 -16.85 50.88 -18.32
N GLN A 24 -17.47 49.93 -17.60
CA GLN A 24 -18.89 49.50 -17.65
C GLN A 24 -19.33 48.32 -18.56
N ASN A 25 -19.55 47.19 -17.88
CA ASN A 25 -20.70 46.28 -18.07
C ASN A 25 -21.86 46.81 -17.16
N PRO A 26 -23.17 46.42 -17.25
CA PRO A 26 -23.70 45.11 -17.67
C PRO A 26 -25.03 45.10 -18.48
N GLN A 27 -25.38 43.97 -19.12
CA GLN A 27 -26.65 43.21 -18.97
C GLN A 27 -26.98 42.24 -20.14
N PRO A 28 -27.87 41.24 -19.92
CA PRO A 28 -27.88 39.94 -20.60
C PRO A 28 -29.06 39.73 -21.57
N GLN A 29 -28.97 38.69 -22.42
CA GLN A 29 -30.04 37.99 -23.16
C GLN A 29 -29.42 36.65 -23.66
N SER A 30 -29.83 35.47 -23.18
CA SER A 30 -31.01 34.64 -23.50
C SER A 30 -31.04 34.05 -24.92
N ASP A 31 -31.43 32.75 -24.95
CA ASP A 31 -31.87 31.89 -26.06
C ASP A 31 -30.77 31.04 -26.76
N GLN A 32 -30.69 29.74 -26.46
CA GLN A 32 -31.50 28.59 -26.93
C GLN A 32 -31.06 28.03 -28.29
N ASN A 33 -30.54 26.79 -28.27
CA ASN A 33 -30.81 25.65 -29.18
C ASN A 33 -29.66 24.61 -29.00
N SER A 34 -29.93 23.45 -28.37
CA SER A 34 -30.44 22.21 -28.97
C SER A 34 -29.54 21.63 -30.06
N PHE A 35 -28.74 20.61 -29.69
CA PHE A 35 -28.31 19.53 -30.60
C PHE A 35 -28.21 18.20 -29.83
N ASP A 36 -29.14 17.32 -30.22
CA ASP A 36 -29.13 15.86 -30.38
C ASP A 36 -28.51 14.89 -29.36
N GLN A 37 -29.44 14.00 -28.96
CA GLN A 37 -29.27 12.64 -28.47
C GLN A 37 -28.79 11.68 -29.59
N ALA A 38 -27.90 10.75 -29.23
CA ALA A 38 -27.79 9.42 -29.82
C ALA A 38 -27.27 8.47 -28.72
N GLN A 39 -28.14 7.71 -28.04
CA GLN A 39 -28.48 6.30 -28.28
C GLN A 39 -27.30 5.32 -28.41
N ASN A 40 -27.10 4.57 -27.31
CA ASN A 40 -26.94 3.12 -27.17
C ASN A 40 -26.29 2.32 -28.31
N GLN A 41 -25.25 1.55 -27.95
CA GLN A 41 -25.17 0.13 -28.34
C GLN A 41 -24.34 -0.68 -27.34
N PHE A 42 -25.04 -1.61 -26.69
CA PHE A 42 -24.52 -2.73 -25.92
C PHE A 42 -23.75 -3.69 -26.84
N ASN A 43 -22.61 -4.22 -26.38
CA ASN A 43 -22.09 -5.48 -26.89
C ASN A 43 -21.75 -6.41 -25.72
N ASN A 44 -22.57 -7.44 -25.58
CA ASN A 44 -22.35 -8.63 -24.77
C ASN A 44 -21.20 -9.45 -25.37
N ALA A 45 -20.32 -9.95 -24.53
CA ALA A 45 -19.43 -11.08 -24.83
C ALA A 45 -19.42 -12.07 -23.65
N PRO A 46 -19.23 -13.38 -23.92
CA PRO A 46 -19.79 -14.47 -23.13
C PRO A 46 -18.90 -14.92 -21.96
N GLY A 47 -19.56 -15.45 -20.94
CA GLY A 47 -18.94 -16.01 -19.74
C GLY A 47 -18.04 -17.21 -20.01
N MET A 48 -16.88 -17.18 -19.37
CA MET A 48 -16.05 -18.35 -19.08
C MET A 48 -16.31 -18.73 -17.62
N GLY A 49 -17.07 -19.80 -17.42
CA GLY A 49 -17.16 -20.48 -16.13
C GLY A 49 -15.90 -21.33 -15.92
N MET A 50 -15.20 -21.11 -14.81
CA MET A 50 -14.20 -22.05 -14.32
C MET A 50 -14.67 -22.56 -12.96
N GLN A 51 -15.05 -23.83 -13.00
CA GLN A 51 -15.53 -24.64 -11.91
C GLN A 51 -14.31 -25.19 -11.16
N TYR A 52 -14.02 -24.67 -9.96
CA TYR A 52 -13.08 -25.29 -9.04
C TYR A 52 -13.83 -25.83 -7.82
N ALA A 53 -13.88 -27.15 -7.74
CA ALA A 53 -14.31 -27.90 -6.58
C ALA A 53 -13.17 -27.92 -5.55
N PRO A 54 -13.43 -27.67 -4.25
CA PRO A 54 -12.49 -28.04 -3.21
C PRO A 54 -12.58 -29.54 -2.95
N ASN A 55 -11.42 -30.19 -2.83
CA ASN A 55 -11.27 -31.56 -2.34
C ASN A 55 -11.97 -31.72 -0.98
N GLY A 56 -13.18 -32.28 -1.00
CA GLY A 56 -13.86 -32.81 0.18
C GLY A 56 -13.37 -34.22 0.47
N GLN A 57 -12.71 -34.39 1.62
CA GLN A 57 -12.65 -35.70 2.28
C GLN A 57 -14.03 -35.96 2.88
N ASP A 58 -14.85 -36.73 2.15
CA ASP A 58 -16.14 -37.21 2.61
C ASP A 58 -15.96 -38.24 3.74
N PHE A 59 -16.41 -37.87 4.93
CA PHE A 59 -16.80 -38.82 5.97
C PHE A 59 -18.18 -39.38 5.61
N ASN A 60 -18.15 -40.62 5.13
CA ASN A 60 -19.30 -41.42 4.75
C ASN A 60 -20.20 -41.70 5.98
N ASN A 61 -21.46 -41.26 5.93
CA ASN A 61 -22.51 -41.78 6.81
C ASN A 61 -23.73 -42.10 5.96
N GLY A 62 -24.03 -43.40 5.85
CA GLY A 62 -24.97 -43.94 4.88
C GLY A 62 -26.43 -43.73 5.23
N MET A 63 -27.24 -43.49 4.21
CA MET A 63 -28.61 -43.99 4.14
C MET A 63 -29.05 -44.19 2.68
N ASN A 64 -29.67 -45.35 2.46
CA ASN A 64 -30.20 -45.89 1.22
C ASN A 64 -31.18 -44.97 0.48
N GLY A 65 -31.20 -45.10 -0.86
CA GLY A 65 -32.47 -45.30 -1.57
C GLY A 65 -32.65 -44.60 -2.92
N MET A 66 -32.72 -45.42 -3.97
CA MET A 66 -33.44 -45.21 -5.25
C MET A 66 -32.79 -44.37 -6.39
N ASN A 67 -31.96 -45.07 -7.15
CA ASN A 67 -32.11 -45.37 -8.60
C ASN A 67 -33.19 -44.61 -9.40
N THR A 68 -32.79 -43.91 -10.47
CA THR A 68 -33.38 -44.07 -11.82
C THR A 68 -32.44 -43.58 -12.93
N ASN A 69 -32.31 -44.42 -13.94
CA ASN A 69 -31.70 -44.23 -15.27
C ASN A 69 -32.03 -42.89 -15.95
N ASN A 70 -31.10 -42.34 -16.74
CA ASN A 70 -31.33 -42.28 -18.20
C ASN A 70 -30.04 -42.13 -19.03
N ASN A 71 -30.03 -42.89 -20.13
CA ASN A 71 -29.07 -42.97 -21.23
C ASN A 71 -29.31 -41.81 -22.21
N ASN A 72 -28.26 -41.25 -22.84
CA ASN A 72 -27.97 -41.46 -24.28
C ASN A 72 -26.89 -40.51 -24.84
N ASN A 73 -25.99 -41.09 -25.65
CA ASN A 73 -25.43 -40.64 -26.94
C ASN A 73 -25.28 -39.13 -27.21
N GLY A 74 -24.15 -38.60 -27.70
CA GLY A 74 -23.12 -39.17 -28.57
C GLY A 74 -22.85 -38.21 -29.73
N VAL A 75 -21.70 -38.38 -30.39
CA VAL A 75 -21.28 -37.82 -31.70
C VAL A 75 -20.32 -36.60 -31.70
N ASN A 76 -19.02 -36.94 -31.73
CA ASN A 76 -18.03 -36.69 -32.79
C ASN A 76 -18.08 -35.41 -33.66
N GLY A 77 -16.94 -34.72 -33.76
CA GLY A 77 -16.65 -33.72 -34.78
C GLY A 77 -15.23 -33.16 -34.66
N ASN A 78 -14.31 -33.74 -35.43
CA ASN A 78 -12.88 -33.46 -35.53
C ASN A 78 -12.64 -32.49 -36.70
N GLU A 79 -11.90 -31.37 -36.53
CA GLU A 79 -11.29 -30.62 -37.64
C GLU A 79 -10.25 -29.59 -37.16
N SER A 80 -8.98 -30.00 -37.26
CA SER A 80 -7.82 -29.36 -37.92
C SER A 80 -7.65 -27.82 -37.97
N MET A 81 -6.43 -27.39 -37.60
CA MET A 81 -5.83 -26.03 -37.64
C MET A 81 -5.60 -25.44 -39.06
N PRO A 82 -5.16 -24.18 -39.23
CA PRO A 82 -3.76 -23.71 -38.97
C PRO A 82 -3.67 -22.34 -38.24
N ASN A 83 -2.81 -22.17 -37.24
CA ASN A 83 -1.41 -21.71 -37.30
C ASN A 83 -1.17 -20.40 -38.09
N ASP A 84 -0.95 -19.28 -37.37
CA ASP A 84 -0.10 -18.18 -37.84
C ASP A 84 0.49 -17.35 -36.67
N ASN A 85 1.82 -17.46 -36.55
CA ASN A 85 2.84 -16.44 -36.30
C ASN A 85 2.77 -15.43 -35.12
N ASN A 86 3.70 -15.69 -34.18
CA ASN A 86 4.84 -14.83 -33.79
C ASN A 86 4.62 -13.33 -33.50
N ASN A 87 4.89 -12.94 -32.25
CA ASN A 87 5.94 -11.94 -31.99
C ASN A 87 6.56 -12.11 -30.60
N ASN A 88 7.85 -12.42 -30.63
CA ASN A 88 8.79 -12.57 -29.53
C ASN A 88 9.40 -11.19 -29.22
N TYR A 89 9.38 -10.73 -27.97
CA TYR A 89 10.27 -9.66 -27.50
C TYR A 89 11.25 -10.25 -26.48
N PHE A 90 12.45 -10.52 -26.98
CA PHE A 90 13.67 -10.78 -26.24
C PHE A 90 14.21 -9.48 -25.63
N PHE A 91 14.55 -9.50 -24.34
CA PHE A 91 15.59 -8.63 -23.75
C PHE A 91 16.61 -9.56 -23.08
N ASP A 92 17.85 -9.42 -23.51
CA ASP A 92 19.02 -10.16 -23.02
C ASP A 92 20.10 -9.13 -22.65
N GLN A 93 20.98 -9.54 -21.71
CA GLN A 93 22.28 -8.96 -21.32
C GLN A 93 22.30 -7.73 -20.38
N ASN A 94 23.11 -7.64 -19.30
CA ASN A 94 24.26 -8.43 -18.85
C ASN A 94 24.53 -8.26 -17.33
N GLN A 95 24.90 -9.36 -16.66
CA GLN A 95 25.63 -9.40 -15.38
C GLN A 95 27.15 -9.34 -15.62
N PRO A 96 27.97 -8.95 -14.62
CA PRO A 96 29.37 -9.37 -14.52
C PRO A 96 29.59 -10.51 -13.51
N GLN A 97 30.43 -11.47 -13.93
CA GLN A 97 30.90 -12.67 -13.22
C GLN A 97 32.11 -12.44 -12.29
N ALA A 98 32.25 -13.39 -11.34
CA ALA A 98 33.45 -14.01 -10.71
C ALA A 98 33.45 -13.91 -9.16
N ASN A 99 33.68 -14.93 -8.33
CA ASN A 99 34.17 -16.32 -8.48
C ASN A 99 33.77 -17.17 -7.20
N PRO A 100 33.83 -18.53 -7.21
CA PRO A 100 33.18 -19.40 -6.21
C PRO A 100 34.14 -20.22 -5.29
N GLN A 101 33.62 -20.72 -4.15
CA GLN A 101 34.09 -21.88 -3.33
C GLN A 101 33.11 -22.04 -2.14
N ALA A 102 32.73 -23.20 -1.57
CA ALA A 102 32.77 -24.63 -1.89
C ALA A 102 31.76 -25.31 -0.93
N GLN A 103 31.05 -26.35 -1.37
CA GLN A 103 30.22 -27.24 -0.51
C GLN A 103 30.74 -28.69 -0.61
N PRO A 104 30.77 -29.48 0.48
CA PRO A 104 31.13 -30.89 0.42
C PRO A 104 29.92 -31.81 0.20
N GLN A 105 30.12 -32.80 -0.67
CA GLN A 105 29.23 -33.92 -0.98
C GLN A 105 29.32 -35.05 0.05
N ASN A 106 28.21 -35.76 0.20
CA ASN A 106 28.02 -36.97 1.00
C ASN A 106 28.05 -38.22 0.08
N PRO A 107 28.77 -39.31 0.39
CA PRO A 107 28.71 -40.53 -0.41
C PRO A 107 27.87 -41.67 0.23
N GLN A 108 27.05 -42.31 -0.59
CA GLN A 108 26.50 -43.66 -0.38
C GLN A 108 27.59 -44.74 -0.58
N PRO A 109 27.38 -45.94 -0.03
CA PRO A 109 27.91 -47.16 -0.65
C PRO A 109 26.83 -48.20 -1.00
N GLN A 110 27.05 -48.84 -2.16
CA GLN A 110 26.37 -50.03 -2.68
C GLN A 110 27.01 -51.34 -2.17
N GLN A 111 26.20 -52.39 -2.30
CA GLN A 111 26.37 -53.82 -1.97
C GLN A 111 27.59 -54.53 -2.60
N GLN A 112 28.06 -55.62 -1.95
CA GLN A 112 28.17 -56.98 -2.54
C GLN A 112 28.76 -58.05 -1.59
N ASP A 113 28.00 -59.16 -1.43
CA ASP A 113 28.44 -60.59 -1.54
C ASP A 113 29.40 -61.19 -0.46
N GLN A 114 29.36 -62.46 -0.01
CA GLN A 114 28.72 -63.72 -0.43
C GLN A 114 28.95 -64.81 0.70
N SER A 115 28.09 -65.84 0.75
CA SER A 115 28.38 -67.28 1.08
C SER A 115 28.36 -67.90 2.50
N GLN A 116 27.36 -68.80 2.70
CA GLN A 116 27.32 -70.20 3.27
C GLN A 116 27.87 -70.48 4.70
N VAL A 117 27.22 -71.28 5.58
CA VAL A 117 27.11 -72.78 5.61
C VAL A 117 26.06 -73.20 6.71
N VAL A 118 24.94 -73.90 6.42
CA VAL A 118 24.56 -75.36 6.55
C VAL A 118 24.22 -75.92 7.98
N GLN A 119 22.98 -76.48 8.09
CA GLN A 119 22.43 -77.58 8.96
C GLN A 119 22.50 -77.48 10.49
N ASP A 120 21.67 -78.13 11.33
CA ASP A 120 20.44 -78.94 11.28
C ASP A 120 19.96 -79.04 12.76
N GLN A 121 18.68 -79.35 12.97
CA GLN A 121 18.13 -80.22 14.04
C GLN A 121 16.87 -79.71 14.77
N GLN A 122 15.98 -80.71 14.89
CA GLN A 122 14.62 -80.74 15.41
C GLN A 122 14.57 -80.72 16.95
N GLN A 123 13.53 -80.12 17.55
CA GLN A 123 12.39 -80.81 18.18
C GLN A 123 11.54 -79.88 19.07
N PRO A 124 10.26 -80.22 19.33
CA PRO A 124 9.25 -79.35 19.93
C PRO A 124 9.13 -79.56 21.45
N GLN A 125 8.81 -78.52 22.24
CA GLN A 125 8.12 -78.73 23.52
C GLN A 125 7.59 -77.45 24.18
N GLN A 126 6.29 -77.54 24.50
CA GLN A 126 5.63 -77.10 25.74
C GLN A 126 5.44 -75.59 26.02
N ALA A 127 4.16 -75.21 26.06
CA ALA A 127 3.68 -74.11 26.86
C ALA A 127 3.93 -74.38 28.36
N PRO A 128 4.26 -73.34 29.12
CA PRO A 128 3.71 -73.18 30.46
C PRO A 128 2.97 -71.85 30.59
N GLN A 129 1.68 -71.99 30.87
CA GLN A 129 0.92 -71.28 31.90
C GLN A 129 1.34 -69.83 32.22
N GLN A 130 0.40 -68.93 31.95
CA GLN A 130 0.33 -67.60 32.54
C GLN A 130 0.53 -67.68 34.07
N PRO A 131 1.42 -66.86 34.66
CA PRO A 131 1.26 -66.46 36.04
C PRO A 131 0.11 -65.48 36.10
N VAL A 132 -0.98 -65.90 36.75
CA VAL A 132 -1.93 -64.98 37.36
C VAL A 132 -1.14 -64.19 38.41
N MET A 133 -0.80 -62.93 38.11
CA MET A 133 -0.43 -61.97 39.14
C MET A 133 -1.64 -61.09 39.44
N ASP A 134 -2.34 -61.54 40.47
CA ASP A 134 -3.18 -60.74 41.34
C ASP A 134 -2.29 -59.79 42.17
N ASN A 135 -2.29 -58.50 41.81
CA ASN A 135 -2.16 -57.33 42.69
C ASN A 135 -1.78 -56.08 41.87
N GLY A 136 -2.72 -55.14 41.74
CA GLY A 136 -2.37 -53.79 41.30
C GLY A 136 -3.48 -52.99 40.66
N ASP A 137 -4.61 -52.80 41.34
CA ASP A 137 -5.69 -51.83 41.06
C ASP A 137 -5.21 -50.34 40.98
N ASN A 138 -3.92 -50.08 40.72
CA ASN A 138 -3.34 -48.74 40.60
C ASN A 138 -2.62 -48.49 39.27
N ASP A 139 -2.27 -49.53 38.50
CA ASP A 139 -1.55 -49.34 37.22
C ASP A 139 -2.52 -49.29 36.02
N GLU A 140 -3.65 -50.01 36.06
CA GLU A 140 -4.75 -49.85 35.09
C GLU A 140 -5.41 -48.47 35.20
N TRP A 141 -5.57 -47.93 36.41
CA TRP A 141 -6.12 -46.59 36.61
C TRP A 141 -5.20 -45.48 36.09
N LYS A 142 -3.88 -45.59 36.26
CA LYS A 142 -2.93 -44.64 35.66
C LYS A 142 -2.94 -44.69 34.14
N TYR A 143 -3.04 -45.87 33.55
CA TYR A 143 -3.16 -46.02 32.10
C TYR A 143 -4.50 -45.46 31.58
N THR A 144 -5.59 -45.70 32.32
CA THR A 144 -6.93 -45.16 32.02
C THR A 144 -6.97 -43.64 32.17
N GLU A 145 -6.34 -43.08 33.22
CA GLU A 145 -6.21 -41.64 33.46
C GLU A 145 -5.35 -40.96 32.39
N GLN A 146 -4.21 -41.55 32.02
CA GLN A 146 -3.39 -41.06 30.92
C GLN A 146 -4.12 -41.12 29.58
N ASN A 147 -4.89 -42.17 29.30
CA ASN A 147 -5.70 -42.28 28.09
C ASN A 147 -6.85 -41.27 28.08
N LEU A 148 -7.51 -41.03 29.21
CA LEU A 148 -8.53 -39.99 29.36
C LEU A 148 -7.92 -38.61 29.15
N GLN A 149 -6.76 -38.32 29.74
CA GLN A 149 -6.06 -37.06 29.56
C GLN A 149 -5.59 -36.87 28.11
N SER A 150 -5.09 -37.92 27.47
CA SER A 150 -4.72 -37.93 26.05
C SER A 150 -5.94 -37.66 25.16
N THR A 151 -7.07 -38.32 25.44
CA THR A 151 -8.34 -38.12 24.70
C THR A 151 -8.89 -36.70 24.92
N LEU A 152 -8.81 -36.18 26.14
CA LEU A 152 -9.21 -34.80 26.46
C LEU A 152 -8.36 -33.80 25.70
N ASN A 153 -7.04 -33.99 25.69
CA ASN A 153 -6.10 -33.15 24.95
C ASN A 153 -6.37 -33.23 23.44
N GLN A 154 -6.56 -34.42 22.87
CA GLN A 154 -6.93 -34.60 21.46
C GLN A 154 -8.25 -33.90 21.13
N SER A 155 -9.26 -34.00 22.01
CA SER A 155 -10.54 -33.31 21.81
C SER A 155 -10.38 -31.79 21.88
N ALA A 156 -9.50 -31.29 22.75
CA ALA A 156 -9.20 -29.86 22.87
C ALA A 156 -8.47 -29.36 21.62
N ASP A 157 -7.52 -30.13 21.09
CA ASP A 157 -6.79 -29.84 19.86
C ASP A 157 -7.73 -29.83 18.64
N LEU A 158 -8.57 -30.85 18.49
CA LEU A 158 -9.59 -30.92 17.44
C LEU A 158 -10.58 -29.75 17.53
N LYS A 159 -11.01 -29.41 18.75
CA LYS A 159 -11.90 -28.27 18.99
C LYS A 159 -11.22 -26.94 18.66
N ALA A 160 -9.93 -26.79 18.95
CA ALA A 160 -9.14 -25.62 18.56
C ALA A 160 -8.95 -25.53 17.05
N GLN A 161 -8.70 -26.66 16.38
CA GLN A 161 -8.59 -26.74 14.92
C GLN A 161 -9.92 -26.38 14.24
N LEU A 162 -11.04 -26.96 14.68
CA LEU A 162 -12.37 -26.64 14.17
C LEU A 162 -12.69 -25.15 14.37
N ARG A 163 -12.36 -24.60 15.55
CA ARG A 163 -12.51 -23.17 15.81
C ARG A 163 -11.73 -22.34 14.80
N SER A 164 -10.45 -22.64 14.62
CA SER A 164 -9.57 -21.94 13.69
C SER A 164 -10.13 -22.00 12.27
N GLN A 165 -10.56 -23.18 11.81
CA GLN A 165 -11.11 -23.39 10.48
C GLN A 165 -12.42 -22.61 10.26
N LEU A 166 -13.34 -22.62 11.22
CA LEU A 166 -14.60 -21.88 11.12
C LEU A 166 -14.35 -20.36 11.09
N LEU A 167 -13.43 -19.85 11.92
CA LEU A 167 -13.10 -18.42 11.93
C LEU A 167 -12.38 -18.00 10.63
N ALA A 168 -11.50 -18.84 10.09
CA ALA A 168 -10.83 -18.60 8.81
C ALA A 168 -11.82 -18.56 7.64
N ASP A 169 -12.75 -19.52 7.58
CA ASP A 169 -13.80 -19.56 6.55
C ASP A 169 -14.73 -18.35 6.64
N ARG A 170 -15.11 -17.94 7.87
CA ARG A 170 -15.89 -16.73 8.08
C ARG A 170 -15.15 -15.48 7.63
N SER A 171 -13.85 -15.38 7.92
CA SER A 171 -13.01 -14.27 7.48
C SER A 171 -12.91 -14.19 5.96
N TYR A 172 -12.74 -15.33 5.29
CA TYR A 172 -12.76 -15.41 3.84
C TYR A 172 -14.10 -14.91 3.26
N CYS A 173 -15.23 -15.38 3.79
CA CYS A 173 -16.55 -14.91 3.35
C CYS A 173 -16.73 -13.40 3.59
N ASN A 174 -16.23 -12.87 4.71
CA ASN A 174 -16.25 -11.44 4.99
C ASN A 174 -15.37 -10.67 4.01
N HIS A 175 -14.21 -11.19 3.63
CA HIS A 175 -13.34 -10.63 2.59
C HIS A 175 -14.06 -10.57 1.23
N VAL A 176 -14.73 -11.66 0.83
CA VAL A 176 -15.57 -11.68 -0.37
C VAL A 176 -16.62 -10.57 -0.31
N LEU A 177 -17.34 -10.41 0.81
CA LEU A 177 -18.36 -9.36 0.97
C LEU A 177 -17.80 -7.93 0.90
N ARG A 178 -16.54 -7.71 1.30
CA ARG A 178 -15.85 -6.40 1.22
C ARG A 178 -15.46 -6.04 -0.21
N ASN A 179 -15.06 -7.03 -1.00
CA ASN A 179 -14.52 -6.81 -2.35
C ASN A 179 -15.54 -7.04 -3.48
N THR A 180 -16.70 -7.63 -3.17
CA THR A 180 -17.78 -7.89 -4.13
C THR A 180 -18.70 -6.68 -4.27
N GLY A 181 -18.90 -6.21 -5.51
CA GLY A 181 -19.77 -5.08 -5.83
C GLY A 181 -21.23 -5.29 -5.41
N SER A 182 -21.97 -4.21 -5.17
CA SER A 182 -23.36 -4.28 -4.72
C SER A 182 -24.32 -4.92 -5.73
N ASP A 183 -23.94 -4.92 -7.00
CA ASP A 183 -24.63 -5.51 -8.15
C ASP A 183 -24.46 -7.04 -8.24
N GLN A 184 -23.42 -7.60 -7.62
CA GLN A 184 -23.14 -9.03 -7.60
C GLN A 184 -23.94 -9.76 -6.51
N THR A 185 -25.27 -9.67 -6.58
CA THR A 185 -26.19 -10.09 -5.51
C THR A 185 -26.08 -11.56 -5.12
N GLU A 186 -25.81 -12.45 -6.08
CA GLU A 186 -25.73 -13.90 -5.84
C GLU A 186 -24.47 -14.27 -5.04
N THR A 187 -23.29 -13.76 -5.44
CA THR A 187 -22.03 -13.96 -4.69
C THR A 187 -22.16 -13.44 -3.26
N ARG A 188 -22.75 -12.25 -3.09
CA ARG A 188 -23.01 -11.67 -1.76
C ARG A 188 -23.95 -12.53 -0.93
N LYS A 189 -25.00 -13.09 -1.55
CA LYS A 189 -25.94 -13.98 -0.89
C LYS A 189 -25.26 -15.27 -0.43
N GLN A 190 -24.48 -15.92 -1.30
CA GLN A 190 -23.75 -17.15 -0.97
C GLN A 190 -22.78 -16.95 0.19
N ALA A 191 -22.00 -15.86 0.18
CA ALA A 191 -21.12 -15.52 1.30
C ALA A 191 -21.90 -15.27 2.60
N THR A 192 -23.04 -14.57 2.52
CA THR A 192 -23.91 -14.30 3.69
C THR A 192 -24.54 -15.57 4.26
N ASP A 193 -25.02 -16.47 3.40
CA ASP A 193 -25.60 -17.75 3.79
C ASP A 193 -24.53 -18.64 4.43
N ARG A 194 -23.31 -18.65 3.87
CA ARG A 194 -22.16 -19.38 4.45
C ARG A 194 -21.78 -18.83 5.82
N ILE A 195 -21.69 -17.51 6.00
CA ILE A 195 -21.45 -16.87 7.31
C ILE A 195 -22.53 -17.27 8.32
N SER A 196 -23.80 -17.30 7.90
CA SER A 196 -24.91 -17.70 8.79
C SER A 196 -24.77 -19.15 9.26
N SER A 197 -24.40 -20.07 8.35
CA SER A 197 -24.12 -21.47 8.69
C SER A 197 -22.93 -21.59 9.64
N ILE A 198 -21.85 -20.84 9.42
CA ILE A 198 -20.67 -20.85 10.28
C ILE A 198 -21.02 -20.32 11.67
N ASN A 199 -21.77 -19.23 11.77
CA ASN A 199 -22.20 -18.66 13.05
C ASN A 199 -23.08 -19.65 13.84
N ALA A 200 -23.94 -20.41 13.16
CA ALA A 200 -24.70 -21.49 13.81
C ALA A 200 -23.75 -22.57 14.37
N SER A 201 -22.78 -23.04 13.58
CA SER A 201 -21.78 -24.01 14.05
C SER A 201 -20.93 -23.47 15.21
N LEU A 202 -20.55 -22.18 15.19
CA LEU A 202 -19.81 -21.56 16.29
C LEU A 202 -20.63 -21.53 17.59
N LYS A 203 -21.93 -21.21 17.51
CA LYS A 203 -22.84 -21.27 18.65
C LYS A 203 -22.99 -22.70 19.17
N ASP A 204 -23.15 -23.67 18.28
CA ASP A 204 -23.37 -25.08 18.67
C ASP A 204 -22.14 -25.67 19.38
N TRP A 205 -20.93 -25.43 18.85
CA TRP A 205 -19.71 -26.03 19.38
C TRP A 205 -19.04 -25.21 20.51
N PHE A 206 -19.22 -23.89 20.53
CA PHE A 206 -18.49 -22.97 21.41
C PHE A 206 -19.39 -22.04 22.23
N GLY A 207 -20.71 -22.10 22.06
CA GLY A 207 -21.67 -21.30 22.82
C GLY A 207 -21.74 -19.82 22.43
N THR A 208 -20.99 -19.37 21.44
CA THR A 208 -20.98 -17.98 20.96
C THR A 208 -20.43 -17.87 19.54
N ASP A 209 -20.93 -16.89 18.78
CA ASP A 209 -20.42 -16.45 17.48
C ASP A 209 -19.78 -15.05 17.54
N GLU A 210 -19.60 -14.48 18.74
CA GLU A 210 -19.01 -13.14 18.98
C GLU A 210 -17.48 -13.15 19.07
N MET A 211 -16.83 -14.17 18.50
CA MET A 211 -15.37 -14.22 18.42
C MET A 211 -14.89 -13.31 17.27
N ALA A 212 -13.79 -12.57 17.39
CA ALA A 212 -13.16 -11.99 16.20
C ALA A 212 -12.53 -13.08 15.35
N ASN A 213 -12.55 -12.87 14.04
CA ASN A 213 -11.66 -13.59 13.12
C ASN A 213 -10.38 -12.79 12.93
N GLU A 214 -9.28 -13.45 12.58
CA GLU A 214 -8.19 -12.75 11.90
C GLU A 214 -8.67 -12.28 10.53
N ILE A 215 -8.13 -11.17 10.04
CA ILE A 215 -8.35 -10.70 8.67
C ILE A 215 -7.76 -11.70 7.68
N TYR A 216 -8.58 -12.14 6.72
CA TYR A 216 -8.12 -12.87 5.54
C TYR A 216 -7.37 -11.90 4.62
N LEU A 217 -6.12 -12.24 4.33
CA LEU A 217 -5.27 -11.51 3.41
C LEU A 217 -5.04 -12.41 2.19
N ASP A 218 -5.54 -11.96 1.05
CA ASP A 218 -5.43 -12.63 -0.24
C ASP A 218 -4.02 -12.48 -0.83
N THR A 219 -3.41 -13.58 -1.27
CA THR A 219 -2.08 -13.57 -1.88
C THR A 219 -2.07 -12.98 -3.29
N ASP A 220 -3.23 -12.88 -3.93
CA ASP A 220 -3.36 -12.38 -5.30
C ASP A 220 -3.61 -10.85 -5.37
N ARG A 221 -3.62 -10.17 -4.20
CA ARG A 221 -3.83 -8.72 -4.08
C ARG A 221 -2.54 -7.97 -3.75
N ASP A 222 -2.49 -6.71 -4.20
CA ASP A 222 -1.40 -5.81 -3.82
C ASP A 222 -1.69 -5.12 -2.48
N TYR A 223 -0.69 -5.04 -1.61
CA TYR A 223 -0.82 -4.38 -0.31
C TYR A 223 -0.11 -3.04 -0.29
N TYR A 224 -0.79 -2.03 0.25
CA TYR A 224 -0.23 -0.70 0.43
C TYR A 224 -0.48 -0.19 1.84
N VAL A 225 0.50 0.49 2.42
CA VAL A 225 0.33 1.29 3.63
C VAL A 225 0.22 2.75 3.21
N PHE A 226 -0.90 3.38 3.52
CA PHE A 226 -1.10 4.80 3.30
C PHE A 226 -0.52 5.59 4.47
N SER A 227 0.35 6.54 4.15
CA SER A 227 0.92 7.51 5.10
C SER A 227 0.69 8.93 4.60
N ASP A 228 0.33 9.83 5.52
CA ASP A 228 0.18 11.26 5.18
C ASP A 228 1.51 11.82 4.69
N ASP A 229 2.59 11.50 5.39
CA ASP A 229 3.97 11.90 5.12
C ASP A 229 4.94 10.78 5.52
N ILE A 230 6.16 10.81 5.00
CA ILE A 230 7.28 9.96 5.42
C ILE A 230 8.31 10.86 6.10
N ALA A 231 8.18 10.98 7.42
CA ALA A 231 9.04 11.86 8.21
C ALA A 231 10.47 11.31 8.30
N ALA A 232 11.48 12.18 8.20
CA ALA A 232 12.88 11.78 8.33
C ALA A 232 13.22 11.16 9.70
N ASN A 233 12.51 11.59 10.76
CA ASN A 233 12.65 11.09 12.12
C ASN A 233 11.27 10.75 12.66
N PRO A 234 10.71 9.55 12.34
CA PRO A 234 9.42 9.14 12.87
C PRO A 234 9.49 8.96 14.39
N ASP A 235 8.36 9.19 15.07
CA ASP A 235 8.26 8.86 16.49
C ASP A 235 8.23 7.34 16.72
N SER A 236 8.34 6.94 17.99
CA SER A 236 8.38 5.52 18.36
C SER A 236 7.09 4.76 18.05
N LEU A 237 5.94 5.43 18.06
CA LEU A 237 4.65 4.82 17.77
C LEU A 237 4.52 4.51 16.28
N VAL A 238 4.88 5.48 15.43
CA VAL A 238 4.91 5.32 13.97
C VAL A 238 5.92 4.25 13.58
N THR A 239 7.12 4.30 14.15
CA THR A 239 8.17 3.29 13.93
C THR A 239 7.68 1.88 14.31
N SER A 240 7.05 1.75 15.48
CA SER A 240 6.49 0.47 15.92
C SER A 240 5.38 -0.02 14.98
N MET A 241 4.48 0.86 14.55
CA MET A 241 3.41 0.49 13.60
C MET A 241 4.00 -0.11 12.31
N TRP A 242 4.99 0.56 11.71
CA TRP A 242 5.65 0.09 10.49
C TRP A 242 6.31 -1.27 10.66
N GLN A 243 7.10 -1.43 11.71
CA GLN A 243 7.83 -2.67 11.98
C GLN A 243 6.88 -3.84 12.30
N GLN A 244 5.87 -3.61 13.15
CA GLN A 244 4.90 -4.65 13.51
C GLN A 244 4.05 -5.07 12.30
N LEU A 245 3.62 -4.12 11.47
CA LEU A 245 2.87 -4.40 10.25
C LEU A 245 3.73 -5.18 9.25
N THR A 246 4.96 -4.73 9.00
CA THR A 246 5.90 -5.41 8.11
C THR A 246 6.13 -6.85 8.56
N LYS A 247 6.41 -7.08 9.84
CA LYS A 247 6.57 -8.43 10.41
C LYS A 247 5.31 -9.28 10.24
N THR A 248 4.14 -8.72 10.52
CA THR A 248 2.84 -9.42 10.40
C THR A 248 2.57 -9.88 8.97
N LEU A 249 2.92 -9.05 7.97
CA LEU A 249 2.74 -9.38 6.56
C LEU A 249 3.80 -10.38 6.06
N GLN A 250 5.06 -10.21 6.45
CA GLN A 250 6.15 -11.13 6.10
C GLN A 250 5.90 -12.56 6.61
N GLU A 251 5.38 -12.72 7.84
CA GLU A 251 5.01 -14.05 8.38
C GLU A 251 3.92 -14.75 7.54
N LYS A 252 3.11 -13.97 6.80
CA LYS A 252 2.09 -14.47 5.87
C LYS A 252 2.60 -14.54 4.42
N GLY A 253 3.89 -14.29 4.18
CA GLY A 253 4.49 -14.29 2.84
C GLY A 253 4.07 -13.11 1.97
N LEU A 254 3.59 -12.02 2.58
CA LEU A 254 3.07 -10.84 1.89
C LEU A 254 4.05 -9.67 1.99
N LEU A 255 4.02 -8.82 0.98
CA LEU A 255 4.79 -7.57 0.91
C LEU A 255 3.81 -6.40 0.84
N ALA A 256 3.98 -5.39 1.70
CA ALA A 256 3.28 -4.12 1.56
C ALA A 256 4.21 -3.03 1.04
N ASN A 257 3.77 -2.37 -0.03
CA ASN A 257 4.35 -1.13 -0.53
C ASN A 257 3.77 0.07 0.24
N THR A 258 4.28 1.27 -0.02
CA THR A 258 3.80 2.47 0.69
C THR A 258 3.27 3.51 -0.28
N ILE A 259 2.19 4.18 0.12
CA ILE A 259 1.64 5.36 -0.55
C ILE A 259 1.86 6.56 0.36
N SER A 260 2.42 7.65 -0.17
CA SER A 260 2.52 8.92 0.53
C SER A 260 2.05 10.09 -0.33
N VAL A 261 1.52 11.12 0.32
CA VAL A 261 0.81 12.21 -0.35
C VAL A 261 1.31 13.60 0.01
N THR A 262 2.34 13.71 0.83
CA THR A 262 2.99 14.99 1.16
C THR A 262 4.17 15.25 0.21
N TYR A 263 4.33 16.51 -0.20
CA TYR A 263 5.47 16.94 -0.99
C TYR A 263 6.72 16.94 -0.10
N ASN A 264 7.73 16.18 -0.51
CA ASN A 264 9.03 16.13 0.15
C ASN A 264 10.10 15.80 -0.90
N ASP A 265 11.03 16.73 -1.12
CA ASP A 265 12.13 16.60 -2.08
C ASP A 265 13.19 15.57 -1.68
N GLN A 266 13.18 15.12 -0.42
CA GLN A 266 14.09 14.12 0.14
C GLN A 266 13.37 12.79 0.46
N VAL A 267 12.16 12.59 -0.06
CA VAL A 267 11.32 11.43 0.32
C VAL A 267 11.97 10.11 -0.07
N ASP A 268 12.62 10.02 -1.23
CA ASP A 268 13.26 8.78 -1.69
C ASP A 268 14.47 8.41 -0.82
N GLN A 269 15.26 9.41 -0.42
CA GLN A 269 16.35 9.22 0.53
C GLN A 269 15.83 8.79 1.91
N THR A 270 14.71 9.38 2.33
CA THR A 270 14.07 9.02 3.60
C THR A 270 13.52 7.59 3.55
N TRP A 271 12.93 7.19 2.42
CA TRP A 271 12.44 5.83 2.20
C TRP A 271 13.56 4.80 2.25
N MET A 272 14.69 5.06 1.59
CA MET A 272 15.88 4.21 1.70
C MET A 272 16.36 4.07 3.16
N ASN A 273 16.26 5.14 3.95
CA ASN A 273 16.61 5.07 5.37
C ASN A 273 15.62 4.18 6.16
N TYR A 274 14.32 4.20 5.83
CA TYR A 274 13.33 3.31 6.45
C TYR A 274 13.61 1.83 6.14
N GLN A 275 13.94 1.53 4.88
CA GLN A 275 14.34 0.19 4.46
C GLN A 275 15.61 -0.27 5.19
N ASN A 276 16.65 0.57 5.23
CA ASN A 276 17.92 0.26 5.90
C ASN A 276 17.78 0.11 7.42
N ALA A 277 16.84 0.84 8.04
CA ALA A 277 16.53 0.73 9.46
C ALA A 277 15.64 -0.49 9.79
N GLY A 278 15.16 -1.23 8.78
CA GLY A 278 14.24 -2.35 8.97
C GLY A 278 12.86 -1.94 9.47
N PHE A 279 12.45 -0.69 9.20
CA PHE A 279 11.08 -0.24 9.51
C PHE A 279 10.07 -0.83 8.52
N VAL A 280 10.51 -0.99 7.28
CA VAL A 280 9.76 -1.56 6.16
C VAL A 280 10.59 -2.65 5.50
N ASP A 281 9.96 -3.45 4.66
CA ASP A 281 10.65 -4.49 3.89
C ASP A 281 11.64 -3.87 2.88
N GLY A 282 12.84 -4.42 2.75
CA GLY A 282 13.86 -3.92 1.83
C GLY A 282 13.47 -4.00 0.35
N ASN A 283 12.51 -4.85 -0.02
CA ASN A 283 11.99 -4.98 -1.37
C ASN A 283 10.72 -4.13 -1.61
N SER A 284 10.16 -3.50 -0.57
CA SER A 284 8.99 -2.64 -0.72
C SER A 284 9.34 -1.34 -1.44
N PHE A 285 8.44 -0.81 -2.26
CA PHE A 285 8.62 0.49 -2.90
C PHE A 285 7.67 1.56 -2.35
N LEU A 286 8.03 2.82 -2.61
CA LEU A 286 7.24 4.00 -2.26
C LEU A 286 6.60 4.60 -3.51
N LEU A 287 5.28 4.78 -3.48
CA LEU A 287 4.53 5.65 -4.37
C LEU A 287 4.28 6.98 -3.67
N ASN A 288 5.06 8.00 -4.03
CA ASN A 288 4.78 9.37 -3.59
C ASN A 288 4.02 10.14 -4.68
N MET A 289 2.89 10.75 -4.31
CA MET A 289 2.02 11.48 -5.25
C MET A 289 2.77 12.55 -6.03
N TYR A 290 3.59 13.35 -5.36
CA TYR A 290 4.32 14.44 -6.02
C TYR A 290 5.44 13.89 -6.91
N ASN A 291 6.19 12.88 -6.46
CA ASN A 291 7.21 12.25 -7.29
C ASN A 291 6.63 11.68 -8.59
N GLU A 292 5.49 10.99 -8.51
CA GLU A 292 4.84 10.42 -9.68
C GLU A 292 4.31 11.52 -10.61
N LEU A 293 3.58 12.51 -10.07
CA LEU A 293 3.04 13.62 -10.88
C LEU A 293 4.16 14.44 -11.55
N GLN A 294 5.26 14.70 -10.83
CA GLN A 294 6.42 15.44 -11.35
C GLN A 294 7.32 14.59 -12.26
N GLY A 295 7.00 13.31 -12.48
CA GLY A 295 7.78 12.42 -13.35
C GLY A 295 9.19 12.11 -12.84
N ARG A 296 9.45 12.27 -11.54
CA ARG A 296 10.78 12.09 -10.93
C ARG A 296 11.31 10.65 -10.98
N ASN A 297 10.42 9.69 -11.23
CA ASN A 297 10.76 8.29 -11.41
C ASN A 297 11.35 8.00 -12.81
N SER A 298 11.40 9.00 -13.70
CA SER A 298 11.99 8.87 -15.03
C SER A 298 13.48 9.22 -14.97
N ASN A 299 14.34 8.37 -15.51
CA ASN A 299 15.78 8.64 -15.62
C ASN A 299 16.09 9.69 -16.70
N VAL A 300 15.49 10.87 -16.58
CA VAL A 300 15.80 12.00 -17.46
C VAL A 300 17.10 12.61 -16.98
N THR A 301 18.11 12.64 -17.85
CA THR A 301 19.32 13.41 -17.55
C THR A 301 18.99 14.88 -17.69
N VAL A 302 18.98 15.59 -16.56
CA VAL A 302 18.65 17.02 -16.53
C VAL A 302 19.90 17.82 -16.16
N ALA A 303 20.10 18.95 -16.85
CA ALA A 303 21.14 19.90 -16.47
C ALA A 303 20.70 20.61 -15.16
N PRO A 304 21.58 20.72 -14.15
CA PRO A 304 21.28 21.51 -12.96
C PRO A 304 20.93 22.95 -13.33
N ALA A 305 20.04 23.58 -12.56
CA ALA A 305 19.65 24.95 -12.82
C ALA A 305 20.85 25.92 -12.68
N GLU A 306 21.07 26.74 -13.70
CA GLU A 306 21.98 27.87 -13.61
C GLU A 306 21.28 29.05 -12.95
N ILE A 307 21.98 29.73 -12.03
CA ILE A 307 21.46 30.94 -11.40
C ILE A 307 21.76 32.09 -12.36
N PRO A 308 20.74 32.78 -12.91
CA PRO A 308 20.97 33.92 -13.77
C PRO A 308 21.54 35.09 -12.95
N PHE A 309 22.57 35.77 -13.48
CA PHE A 309 23.20 36.93 -12.87
C PHE A 309 23.16 38.13 -13.83
N ASP A 310 22.66 39.27 -13.34
CA ASP A 310 22.85 40.54 -14.04
C ASP A 310 24.29 41.04 -13.81
N GLU A 311 24.83 41.80 -14.77
CA GLU A 311 26.22 42.32 -14.73
C GLU A 311 26.53 43.14 -13.47
N ASN A 312 25.50 43.75 -12.88
CA ASN A 312 25.64 44.63 -11.71
C ASN A 312 25.37 43.93 -10.38
N TYR A 313 25.22 42.60 -10.37
CA TYR A 313 24.99 41.85 -9.15
C TYR A 313 26.30 41.56 -8.43
N ARG A 314 26.29 41.71 -7.11
CA ARG A 314 27.39 41.36 -6.22
C ARG A 314 27.00 40.17 -5.35
N VAL A 315 27.88 39.17 -5.30
CA VAL A 315 27.74 38.03 -4.41
C VAL A 315 28.41 38.34 -3.06
N GLN A 316 27.66 38.14 -1.99
CA GLN A 316 28.13 38.16 -0.62
C GLN A 316 28.04 36.74 -0.04
N HIS A 317 29.20 36.13 0.20
CA HIS A 317 29.28 34.81 0.84
C HIS A 317 28.98 34.95 2.35
N VAL A 318 27.90 34.33 2.81
CA VAL A 318 27.49 34.35 4.23
C VAL A 318 28.04 33.11 4.95
N SER A 319 27.97 31.95 4.31
CA SER A 319 28.60 30.72 4.77
C SER A 319 29.01 29.84 3.59
N ASP A 320 29.58 28.67 3.88
CA ASP A 320 29.85 27.59 2.93
C ASP A 320 28.62 27.12 2.11
N LYS A 321 27.41 27.38 2.62
CA LYS A 321 26.15 26.89 2.05
C LYS A 321 25.20 28.01 1.65
N VAL A 322 25.49 29.26 2.00
CA VAL A 322 24.58 30.38 1.81
C VAL A 322 25.29 31.56 1.16
N ASP A 323 24.76 31.98 0.01
CA ASP A 323 25.16 33.20 -0.68
C ASP A 323 23.99 34.20 -0.71
N LYS A 324 24.32 35.48 -0.58
CA LYS A 324 23.39 36.59 -0.84
C LYS A 324 23.79 37.31 -2.11
N ILE A 325 22.82 37.60 -2.95
CA ILE A 325 23.02 38.35 -4.20
C ILE A 325 22.38 39.72 -4.04
N LEU A 326 23.22 40.76 -4.15
CA LEU A 326 22.87 42.15 -3.98
C LEU A 326 22.88 42.87 -5.33
N ASN A 327 21.98 43.83 -5.54
CA ASN A 327 22.03 44.70 -6.70
C ASN A 327 23.07 45.84 -6.54
N ALA A 328 23.14 46.72 -7.54
CA ALA A 328 24.03 47.89 -7.54
C ALA A 328 23.82 48.85 -6.35
N ASP A 329 22.63 48.87 -5.75
CA ASP A 329 22.27 49.70 -4.60
C ASP A 329 22.45 48.98 -3.25
N ASP A 330 23.15 47.84 -3.22
CA ASP A 330 23.31 46.98 -2.05
C ASP A 330 21.99 46.43 -1.45
N LYS A 331 20.92 46.36 -2.26
CA LYS A 331 19.66 45.73 -1.87
C LYS A 331 19.68 44.24 -2.18
N LEU A 332 19.16 43.43 -1.26
CA LEU A 332 19.04 41.99 -1.41
C LEU A 332 18.02 41.64 -2.51
N ILE A 333 18.47 40.85 -3.49
CA ILE A 333 17.64 40.33 -4.59
C ILE A 333 17.44 38.83 -4.46
N MET A 334 18.48 38.08 -4.12
CA MET A 334 18.38 36.63 -3.92
C MET A 334 19.16 36.15 -2.70
N GLU A 335 18.67 35.10 -2.07
CA GLU A 335 19.43 34.27 -1.12
C GLU A 335 19.45 32.82 -1.64
N VAL A 336 20.65 32.31 -1.90
CA VAL A 336 20.90 30.98 -2.46
C VAL A 336 21.38 30.06 -1.34
N SER A 337 20.63 29.00 -1.08
CA SER A 337 20.96 27.97 -0.08
C SER A 337 21.30 26.64 -0.75
N ARG A 338 22.36 25.98 -0.27
CA ARG A 338 22.86 24.70 -0.78
C ARG A 338 22.91 23.61 0.29
N SER A 339 22.84 22.36 -0.15
CA SER A 339 22.97 21.16 0.69
C SER A 339 24.39 21.02 1.25
N ALA A 340 24.59 20.03 2.13
CA ALA A 340 25.92 19.66 2.59
C ALA A 340 26.88 19.23 1.46
N ASN A 341 26.33 18.73 0.35
CA ASN A 341 27.08 18.34 -0.85
C ASN A 341 27.19 19.49 -1.87
N HIS A 342 26.91 20.73 -1.46
CA HIS A 342 26.90 21.92 -2.30
C HIS A 342 25.91 21.89 -3.49
N GLN A 343 24.91 21.01 -3.45
CA GLN A 343 23.82 21.03 -4.44
C GLN A 343 22.83 22.17 -4.12
N LEU A 344 22.27 22.79 -5.16
CA LEU A 344 21.26 23.82 -5.01
C LEU A 344 20.00 23.25 -4.34
N GLN A 345 19.50 23.90 -3.30
CA GLN A 345 18.28 23.47 -2.59
C GLN A 345 17.19 24.51 -2.65
N ILE A 346 17.53 25.77 -2.37
CA ILE A 346 16.55 26.85 -2.28
C ILE A 346 17.14 28.13 -2.87
N ILE A 347 16.34 28.85 -3.67
CA ILE A 347 16.58 30.25 -3.99
C ILE A 347 15.40 31.07 -3.47
N ARG A 348 15.66 32.03 -2.59
CA ARG A 348 14.66 33.00 -2.15
C ARG A 348 14.83 34.30 -2.93
N HIS A 349 13.75 34.80 -3.52
CA HIS A 349 13.73 36.05 -4.28
C HIS A 349 13.12 37.17 -3.46
N TYR A 350 13.75 38.33 -3.50
CA TYR A 350 13.36 39.50 -2.70
C TYR A 350 13.07 40.70 -3.58
N LYS A 351 12.07 41.47 -3.17
CA LYS A 351 11.78 42.80 -3.73
C LYS A 351 11.55 43.77 -2.58
N ASN A 352 12.36 44.83 -2.52
CA ASN A 352 12.31 45.82 -1.43
C ASN A 352 12.38 45.18 -0.04
N ASN A 353 13.29 44.22 0.15
CA ASN A 353 13.47 43.41 1.37
C ASN A 353 12.28 42.51 1.76
N ASN A 354 11.23 42.44 0.96
CA ASN A 354 10.14 41.49 1.17
C ASN A 354 10.37 40.24 0.31
N LEU A 355 10.12 39.07 0.91
CA LEU A 355 10.16 37.79 0.21
C LEU A 355 9.04 37.75 -0.82
N LEU A 356 9.39 37.53 -2.09
CA LEU A 356 8.45 37.45 -3.21
C LEU A 356 8.13 35.99 -3.54
N SER A 357 9.17 35.19 -3.71
CA SER A 357 9.04 33.78 -4.05
C SER A 357 10.19 32.96 -3.48
N ARG A 358 9.97 31.65 -3.41
CA ARG A 358 10.96 30.65 -3.04
C ARG A 358 10.93 29.54 -4.07
N ASP A 359 12.04 29.35 -4.77
CA ASP A 359 12.24 28.18 -5.62
C ASP A 359 12.88 27.07 -4.79
N ILE A 360 12.33 25.87 -4.91
CA ILE A 360 12.73 24.65 -4.22
C ILE A 360 13.23 23.69 -5.28
N PHE A 361 14.45 23.21 -5.10
CA PHE A 361 15.13 22.31 -6.01
C PHE A 361 15.10 20.88 -5.47
N ASP A 362 15.01 19.90 -6.35
CA ASP A 362 15.11 18.50 -5.98
C ASP A 362 16.57 18.04 -5.76
N VAL A 363 16.75 16.76 -5.41
CA VAL A 363 18.09 16.15 -5.22
C VAL A 363 18.97 16.17 -6.47
N ASN A 364 18.40 16.39 -7.65
CA ASN A 364 19.13 16.52 -8.92
C ASN A 364 19.47 17.99 -9.26
N GLY A 365 19.04 18.95 -8.43
CA GLY A 365 19.29 20.38 -8.65
C GLY A 365 18.37 20.99 -9.71
N VAL A 366 17.23 20.35 -10.00
CA VAL A 366 16.20 20.86 -10.92
C VAL A 366 15.10 21.53 -10.11
N ILE A 367 14.54 22.62 -10.64
CA ILE A 367 13.43 23.31 -9.98
C ILE A 367 12.23 22.36 -9.88
N SER A 368 11.80 22.12 -8.66
CA SER A 368 10.68 21.23 -8.37
C SER A 368 9.43 22.01 -8.03
N ALA A 369 9.56 23.06 -7.22
CA ALA A 369 8.42 23.87 -6.84
C ALA A 369 8.81 25.33 -6.67
N THR A 370 7.86 26.24 -6.94
CA THR A 370 7.97 27.66 -6.59
C THR A 370 6.82 28.03 -5.68
N GLN A 371 7.12 28.58 -4.51
CA GLN A 371 6.14 29.18 -3.61
C GLN A 371 6.12 30.69 -3.82
N PHE A 372 4.94 31.27 -3.97
CA PHE A 372 4.73 32.72 -4.07
C PHE A 372 4.11 33.24 -2.77
N TYR A 373 4.62 34.37 -2.28
CA TYR A 373 4.17 34.98 -1.02
C TYR A 373 3.31 36.22 -1.27
N ASP A 374 2.41 36.52 -0.34
CA ASP A 374 1.61 37.74 -0.37
C ASP A 374 2.52 38.96 -0.25
N HIS A 375 2.41 39.91 -1.17
CA HIS A 375 3.21 41.13 -1.17
C HIS A 375 3.01 42.02 0.07
N ARG A 376 1.93 41.80 0.84
CA ARG A 376 1.62 42.48 2.12
C ARG A 376 1.99 41.64 3.34
N ASN A 377 2.22 40.34 3.16
CA ASN A 377 2.56 39.42 4.23
C ASN A 377 3.53 38.33 3.73
N ALA A 378 4.82 38.56 3.95
CA ALA A 378 5.90 37.65 3.54
C ALA A 378 5.85 36.26 4.20
N ASN A 379 5.00 36.05 5.21
CA ASN A 379 4.80 34.75 5.85
C ASN A 379 3.60 33.97 5.29
N LYS A 380 2.83 34.55 4.37
CA LYS A 380 1.66 33.91 3.77
C LYS A 380 1.96 33.45 2.35
N VAL A 381 2.01 32.14 2.12
CA VAL A 381 2.04 31.56 0.78
C VAL A 381 0.65 31.74 0.14
N VAL A 382 0.61 32.28 -1.07
CA VAL A 382 -0.63 32.49 -1.85
C VAL A 382 -0.76 31.53 -3.02
N ARG A 383 0.36 30.99 -3.50
CA ARG A 383 0.38 30.05 -4.62
C ARG A 383 1.62 29.17 -4.57
N GLU A 384 1.46 27.93 -4.98
CA GLU A 384 2.56 27.00 -5.25
C GLU A 384 2.43 26.45 -6.66
N ASN A 385 3.53 26.48 -7.40
CA ASN A 385 3.66 25.79 -8.67
C ASN A 385 4.58 24.59 -8.47
N PHE A 386 4.21 23.44 -9.03
CA PHE A 386 5.03 22.23 -9.06
C PHE A 386 5.36 21.90 -10.51
N TYR A 387 6.62 21.56 -10.75
CA TYR A 387 7.17 21.34 -12.07
C TYR A 387 7.62 19.90 -12.25
N ARG A 388 7.54 19.39 -13.47
CA ARG A 388 8.21 18.14 -13.86
C ARG A 388 9.71 18.38 -14.05
N GLN A 389 10.46 17.29 -14.19
CA GLN A 389 11.89 17.36 -14.45
C GLN A 389 12.27 18.09 -15.76
N ASP A 390 11.37 18.15 -16.74
CA ASP A 390 11.58 18.94 -17.97
C ASP A 390 11.26 20.44 -17.81
N GLY A 391 10.88 20.88 -16.60
CA GLY A 391 10.49 22.25 -16.29
C GLY A 391 9.03 22.59 -16.63
N THR A 392 8.26 21.68 -17.22
CA THR A 392 6.83 21.90 -17.48
C THR A 392 6.03 21.89 -16.19
N LEU A 393 4.90 22.59 -16.19
CA LEU A 393 4.05 22.70 -15.02
C LEU A 393 3.18 21.45 -14.89
N VAL A 394 3.13 20.83 -13.71
CA VAL A 394 2.20 19.74 -13.43
C VAL A 394 1.05 20.15 -12.52
N LEU A 395 1.31 20.98 -11.51
CA LEU A 395 0.31 21.30 -10.51
C LEU A 395 0.42 22.77 -10.08
N ILE A 396 -0.70 23.45 -9.93
CA ILE A 396 -0.79 24.73 -9.23
C ILE A 396 -1.71 24.55 -8.03
N LYS A 397 -1.27 24.98 -6.86
CA LYS A 397 -2.15 25.22 -5.70
C LYS A 397 -2.29 26.71 -5.47
N SER A 398 -3.51 27.22 -5.49
CA SER A 398 -3.81 28.62 -5.17
C SER A 398 -4.52 28.69 -3.82
N TYR A 399 -3.88 29.29 -2.82
CA TYR A 399 -4.43 29.36 -1.47
C TYR A 399 -5.47 30.48 -1.38
N THR A 400 -6.74 30.09 -1.27
CA THR A 400 -7.86 31.01 -1.06
C THR A 400 -8.12 31.21 0.44
N ALA A 401 -9.27 31.77 0.83
CA ALA A 401 -9.60 31.99 2.23
C ALA A 401 -9.95 30.69 2.98
N ASP A 402 -10.49 29.69 2.27
CA ASP A 402 -11.07 28.48 2.87
C ASP A 402 -10.20 27.25 2.60
N GLU A 403 -9.93 26.94 1.33
CA GLU A 403 -9.15 25.76 0.89
C GLU A 403 -8.29 26.11 -0.35
N PRO A 404 -7.24 25.32 -0.67
CA PRO A 404 -6.47 25.54 -1.89
C PRO A 404 -7.27 25.08 -3.11
N TYR A 405 -7.41 25.97 -4.10
CA TYR A 405 -7.88 25.59 -5.43
C TYR A 405 -6.72 24.99 -6.22
N ILE A 406 -6.86 23.72 -6.63
CA ILE A 406 -5.80 22.93 -7.24
C ILE A 406 -6.09 22.73 -8.73
N GLN A 407 -5.09 22.99 -9.57
CA GLN A 407 -5.12 22.76 -11.01
C GLN A 407 -4.06 21.74 -11.39
N LEU A 408 -4.46 20.70 -12.11
CA LEU A 408 -3.57 19.65 -12.59
C LEU A 408 -3.43 19.75 -14.12
N PHE A 409 -2.20 19.66 -14.61
CA PHE A 409 -1.85 19.85 -16.02
C PHE A 409 -1.27 18.56 -16.61
N SER A 410 -1.48 18.32 -17.90
CA SER A 410 -0.77 17.29 -18.67
C SER A 410 0.66 17.71 -19.01
N GLU A 411 1.46 16.79 -19.59
CA GLU A 411 2.80 17.07 -20.11
C GLU A 411 2.80 18.16 -21.19
N GLY A 412 1.71 18.27 -21.96
CA GLY A 412 1.51 19.35 -22.93
C GLY A 412 1.08 20.70 -22.32
N ASN A 413 1.17 20.87 -21.00
CA ASN A 413 0.70 22.05 -20.25
C ASN A 413 -0.81 22.35 -20.43
N VAL A 414 -1.62 21.32 -20.69
CA VAL A 414 -3.09 21.47 -20.80
C VAL A 414 -3.72 21.16 -19.44
N LEU A 415 -4.62 22.02 -18.96
CA LEU A 415 -5.40 21.76 -17.75
C LEU A 415 -6.26 20.51 -17.95
N ILE A 416 -6.04 19.47 -17.13
CA ILE A 416 -6.77 18.19 -17.21
C ILE A 416 -7.85 18.06 -16.15
N SER A 417 -7.60 18.59 -14.95
CA SER A 417 -8.52 18.50 -13.81
C SER A 417 -8.33 19.67 -12.87
N THR A 418 -9.37 19.95 -12.09
CA THR A 418 -9.35 20.90 -10.97
C THR A 418 -9.91 20.21 -9.73
N PHE A 419 -9.40 20.60 -8.56
CA PHE A 419 -9.84 20.05 -7.28
C PHE A 419 -10.01 21.18 -6.27
N ASP A 420 -11.02 21.06 -5.41
CA ASP A 420 -11.33 22.06 -4.39
C ASP A 420 -10.59 21.79 -3.07
N SER A 421 -9.87 20.66 -2.97
CA SER A 421 -9.05 20.30 -1.81
C SER A 421 -7.96 19.28 -2.15
N ASP A 422 -6.98 19.16 -1.25
CA ASP A 422 -5.97 18.09 -1.29
C ASP A 422 -6.60 16.69 -1.21
N GLU A 423 -7.66 16.53 -0.43
CA GLU A 423 -8.40 15.27 -0.27
C GLU A 423 -9.02 14.76 -1.57
N GLU A 424 -9.48 15.67 -2.42
CA GLU A 424 -10.01 15.32 -3.73
C GLU A 424 -8.91 14.91 -4.71
N LEU A 425 -7.81 15.66 -4.73
CA LEU A 425 -6.63 15.32 -5.53
C LEU A 425 -6.10 13.92 -5.15
N ILE A 426 -5.98 13.62 -3.85
CA ILE A 426 -5.46 12.34 -3.35
C ILE A 426 -6.32 11.17 -3.82
N VAL A 427 -7.64 11.24 -3.63
CA VAL A 427 -8.55 10.17 -4.06
C VAL A 427 -8.53 10.01 -5.57
N TRP A 428 -8.50 11.13 -6.31
CA TRP A 428 -8.39 11.08 -7.77
C TRP A 428 -7.07 10.44 -8.20
N TRP A 429 -5.95 10.81 -7.59
CA TRP A 429 -4.64 10.29 -7.94
C TRP A 429 -4.54 8.79 -7.66
N ILE A 430 -4.97 8.34 -6.47
CA ILE A 430 -4.95 6.91 -6.13
C ILE A 430 -5.75 6.10 -7.15
N LYS A 431 -6.98 6.52 -7.44
CA LYS A 431 -7.89 5.79 -8.35
C LYS A 431 -7.44 5.83 -9.81
N ASN A 432 -6.98 6.98 -10.31
CA ASN A 432 -6.77 7.19 -11.74
C ASN A 432 -5.32 7.03 -12.18
N ARG A 433 -4.39 6.95 -11.21
CA ARG A 433 -2.95 6.86 -11.46
C ARG A 433 -2.32 5.73 -10.65
N ALA A 434 -2.12 5.94 -9.35
CA ALA A 434 -1.32 5.03 -8.52
C ALA A 434 -1.80 3.58 -8.58
N LEU A 435 -3.12 3.37 -8.52
CA LEU A 435 -3.75 2.04 -8.43
C LEU A 435 -4.79 1.80 -9.55
N LYS A 436 -4.64 2.43 -10.72
CA LYS A 436 -5.65 2.44 -11.81
C LYS A 436 -6.11 1.06 -12.29
N GLN A 437 -5.35 0.01 -12.01
CA GLN A 437 -5.60 -1.37 -12.45
C GLN A 437 -5.21 -2.40 -11.38
N SER A 438 -5.05 -1.99 -10.13
CA SER A 438 -4.63 -2.87 -9.05
C SER A 438 -5.82 -3.17 -8.14
N GLU A 439 -6.05 -4.46 -7.91
CA GLU A 439 -6.88 -4.92 -6.81
C GLU A 439 -6.08 -4.79 -5.51
N ALA A 440 -6.17 -3.60 -4.91
CA ALA A 440 -5.34 -3.26 -3.76
C ALA A 440 -6.10 -3.37 -2.43
N THR A 441 -5.34 -3.67 -1.39
CA THR A 441 -5.73 -3.51 0.01
C THR A 441 -4.86 -2.43 0.64
N ILE A 442 -5.49 -1.38 1.15
CA ILE A 442 -4.85 -0.19 1.70
C ILE A 442 -4.99 -0.20 3.22
N PHE A 443 -3.87 -0.34 3.92
CA PHE A 443 -3.78 -0.13 5.36
C PHE A 443 -3.61 1.36 5.67
N ILE A 444 -4.36 1.89 6.63
CA ILE A 444 -4.28 3.31 6.99
C ILE A 444 -4.36 3.51 8.50
N SER A 445 -3.47 4.32 9.07
CA SER A 445 -3.58 4.68 10.49
C SER A 445 -4.87 5.45 10.77
N ILE A 446 -5.56 5.11 11.86
CA ILE A 446 -6.75 5.86 12.30
C ILE A 446 -6.43 7.31 12.70
N ASN A 447 -5.16 7.63 12.94
CA ASN A 447 -4.66 8.99 13.19
C ASN A 447 -4.38 9.79 11.91
N SER A 448 -4.41 9.16 10.74
CA SER A 448 -4.23 9.88 9.48
C SER A 448 -5.28 10.98 9.35
N LYS A 449 -4.85 12.19 8.95
CA LYS A 449 -5.80 13.28 8.65
C LYS A 449 -6.74 12.91 7.50
N TYR A 450 -6.32 11.98 6.64
CA TYR A 450 -7.08 11.52 5.48
C TYR A 450 -7.85 10.23 5.74
N TYR A 451 -7.88 9.69 6.97
CA TYR A 451 -8.55 8.42 7.29
C TYR A 451 -9.95 8.31 6.70
N LYS A 452 -10.82 9.29 6.99
CA LYS A 452 -12.21 9.31 6.48
C LYS A 452 -12.27 9.41 4.97
N ARG A 453 -11.38 10.19 4.37
CA ARG A 453 -11.34 10.38 2.92
C ARG A 453 -10.90 9.11 2.21
N ILE A 454 -9.85 8.46 2.69
CA ILE A 454 -9.33 7.20 2.13
C ILE A 454 -10.34 6.06 2.29
N LEU A 455 -11.16 6.04 3.35
CA LEU A 455 -12.26 5.07 3.47
C LEU A 455 -13.27 5.12 2.31
N SER A 456 -13.41 6.27 1.62
CA SER A 456 -14.28 6.41 0.44
C SER A 456 -13.77 5.65 -0.78
N LEU A 457 -12.50 5.23 -0.79
CA LEU A 457 -11.95 4.41 -1.87
C LEU A 457 -12.62 3.04 -1.99
N ARG A 458 -13.30 2.58 -0.94
CA ARG A 458 -14.11 1.36 -0.98
C ARG A 458 -15.26 1.42 -1.98
N ASP A 459 -15.78 2.61 -2.27
CA ASP A 459 -16.81 2.80 -3.31
C ASP A 459 -16.25 2.56 -4.73
N TYR A 460 -14.93 2.44 -4.86
CA TYR A 460 -14.22 2.15 -6.11
C TYR A 460 -13.58 0.76 -6.15
N GLY A 461 -13.94 -0.13 -5.20
CA GLY A 461 -13.48 -1.52 -5.20
C GLY A 461 -12.14 -1.77 -4.48
N TYR A 462 -11.57 -0.76 -3.81
CA TYR A 462 -10.40 -0.96 -2.96
C TYR A 462 -10.80 -1.46 -1.59
N GLU A 463 -10.03 -2.39 -1.01
CA GLU A 463 -10.20 -2.74 0.40
C GLU A 463 -9.43 -1.73 1.25
N VAL A 464 -10.05 -1.16 2.28
CA VAL A 464 -9.40 -0.19 3.18
C VAL A 464 -9.52 -0.69 4.61
N ILE A 465 -8.37 -0.92 5.25
CA ILE A 465 -8.26 -1.53 6.58
C ILE A 465 -7.57 -0.54 7.53
N PRO A 466 -8.29 0.02 8.52
CA PRO A 466 -7.66 0.87 9.52
C PRO A 466 -6.68 0.11 10.40
N ILE A 467 -5.65 0.83 10.86
CA ILE A 467 -4.72 0.43 11.90
C ILE A 467 -5.00 1.28 13.14
N VAL A 468 -5.25 0.63 14.27
CA VAL A 468 -5.45 1.28 15.57
C VAL A 468 -4.32 0.83 16.50
N MET A 469 -3.39 1.73 16.82
CA MET A 469 -2.24 1.37 17.66
C MET A 469 -2.56 1.52 19.16
N LYS A 470 -3.44 2.47 19.52
CA LYS A 470 -3.90 2.69 20.91
C LYS A 470 -5.38 3.00 20.95
N GLN A 471 -6.02 2.67 22.07
CA GLN A 471 -7.46 2.93 22.29
C GLN A 471 -7.81 4.42 22.34
N SER A 472 -6.86 5.26 22.81
CA SER A 472 -7.05 6.70 22.98
C SER A 472 -6.75 7.52 21.71
N GLU A 473 -6.31 6.88 20.64
CA GLU A 473 -6.02 7.55 19.38
C GLU A 473 -7.28 8.04 18.72
N ASN A 474 -7.26 9.28 18.21
CA ASN A 474 -8.35 9.90 17.47
C ASN A 474 -9.74 9.45 17.96
N SER A 475 -10.10 9.84 19.19
CA SER A 475 -11.23 9.25 19.93
C SER A 475 -12.55 9.30 19.17
N GLU A 476 -12.76 10.33 18.34
CA GLU A 476 -13.91 10.43 17.44
C GLU A 476 -13.86 9.37 16.33
N ALA A 477 -12.71 9.18 15.67
CA ALA A 477 -12.56 8.15 14.64
C ALA A 477 -12.72 6.74 15.22
N VAL A 478 -12.10 6.45 16.38
CA VAL A 478 -12.28 5.16 17.08
C VAL A 478 -13.73 4.96 17.52
N SER A 479 -14.38 6.00 18.04
CA SER A 479 -15.81 5.94 18.39
C SER A 479 -16.68 5.63 17.18
N ASN A 480 -16.45 6.31 16.05
CA ASN A 480 -17.20 6.06 14.81
C ASN A 480 -16.97 4.65 14.24
N LEU A 481 -15.75 4.11 14.37
CA LEU A 481 -15.42 2.73 14.04
C LEU A 481 -16.23 1.74 14.90
N ILE A 482 -16.19 1.92 16.22
CA ILE A 482 -16.88 1.08 17.21
C ILE A 482 -18.40 1.16 17.05
N GLU A 483 -18.94 2.34 16.76
CA GLU A 483 -20.37 2.54 16.54
C GLU A 483 -20.84 2.02 15.18
N GLY A 484 -19.92 1.59 14.31
CA GLY A 484 -20.22 1.05 13.00
C GLY A 484 -20.60 2.11 11.95
N LYS A 485 -20.45 3.41 12.27
CA LYS A 485 -20.73 4.52 11.34
C LYS A 485 -19.84 4.48 10.11
N ASP A 486 -18.60 4.04 10.29
CA ASP A 486 -17.62 3.91 9.20
C ASP A 486 -17.88 2.70 8.30
N LYS A 487 -18.80 1.81 8.67
CA LYS A 487 -19.07 0.54 7.95
C LYS A 487 -17.79 -0.27 7.70
N VAL A 488 -16.80 -0.15 8.59
CA VAL A 488 -15.59 -0.95 8.56
C VAL A 488 -15.89 -2.29 9.21
N THR A 489 -15.40 -3.37 8.61
CA THR A 489 -15.58 -4.74 9.12
C THR A 489 -14.25 -5.46 9.33
N ALA A 490 -13.12 -4.81 9.06
CA ALA A 490 -11.76 -5.36 9.23
C ALA A 490 -10.84 -4.29 9.83
N VAL A 491 -10.06 -4.63 10.85
CA VAL A 491 -9.17 -3.70 11.57
C VAL A 491 -7.86 -4.36 11.99
N MET A 492 -6.73 -3.70 11.79
CA MET A 492 -5.45 -4.09 12.37
C MET A 492 -5.30 -3.44 13.76
N ALA A 493 -5.12 -4.24 14.80
CA ALA A 493 -4.93 -3.76 16.17
C ALA A 493 -3.45 -3.82 16.55
N GLY A 494 -2.85 -2.73 17.03
CA GLY A 494 -1.44 -2.68 17.40
C GLY A 494 -1.05 -3.47 18.65
N SER A 495 -2.02 -4.06 19.37
CA SER A 495 -1.80 -4.92 20.53
C SER A 495 -3.04 -5.73 20.88
N ASP A 496 -2.88 -6.77 21.69
CA ASP A 496 -3.99 -7.58 22.19
C ASP A 496 -4.97 -6.78 23.07
N GLN A 497 -4.47 -5.73 23.75
CA GLN A 497 -5.31 -4.82 24.52
C GLN A 497 -6.23 -4.00 23.62
N VAL A 498 -5.72 -3.53 22.47
CA VAL A 498 -6.54 -2.84 21.48
C VAL A 498 -7.52 -3.80 20.83
N ASN A 499 -7.08 -5.00 20.46
CA ASN A 499 -7.96 -6.04 19.91
C ASN A 499 -9.13 -6.33 20.87
N THR A 500 -8.83 -6.64 22.13
CA THR A 500 -9.85 -6.92 23.16
C THR A 500 -10.84 -5.77 23.31
N TYR A 501 -10.35 -4.53 23.29
CA TYR A 501 -11.21 -3.35 23.39
C TYR A 501 -12.13 -3.20 22.18
N LEU A 502 -11.60 -3.31 20.96
CA LEU A 502 -12.40 -3.21 19.73
C LEU A 502 -13.44 -4.33 19.67
N ASN A 503 -13.05 -5.57 19.96
CA ASN A 503 -13.95 -6.72 20.00
C ASN A 503 -15.11 -6.53 20.98
N LYS A 504 -14.81 -6.06 22.19
CA LYS A 504 -15.81 -5.94 23.27
C LYS A 504 -16.80 -4.80 23.03
N ASN A 505 -16.34 -3.70 22.44
CA ASN A 505 -17.14 -2.47 22.36
C ASN A 505 -17.80 -2.27 20.99
N SER A 506 -17.28 -2.88 19.93
CA SER A 506 -17.81 -2.70 18.58
C SER A 506 -19.23 -3.21 18.46
N LYS A 507 -20.11 -2.39 17.87
CA LYS A 507 -21.49 -2.78 17.53
C LYS A 507 -21.55 -3.67 16.29
N ASN A 508 -20.53 -3.60 15.43
CA ASN A 508 -20.38 -4.46 14.26
C ASN A 508 -19.40 -5.60 14.58
N LYS A 509 -19.64 -6.78 14.00
CA LYS A 509 -18.66 -7.87 14.03
C LYS A 509 -17.45 -7.46 13.18
N LEU A 510 -16.28 -7.38 13.80
CA LEU A 510 -15.02 -7.00 13.15
C LEU A 510 -14.12 -8.23 12.98
N ASP A 511 -13.51 -8.35 11.82
CA ASP A 511 -12.30 -9.16 11.65
C ASP A 511 -11.12 -8.33 12.20
N ILE A 512 -10.44 -8.83 13.22
CA ILE A 512 -9.35 -8.12 13.90
C ILE A 512 -8.10 -8.98 13.89
N THR A 513 -7.06 -8.49 13.23
CA THR A 513 -5.71 -9.07 13.33
C THR A 513 -4.89 -8.22 14.29
N THR A 514 -4.31 -8.83 15.32
CA THR A 514 -3.32 -8.16 16.16
C THR A 514 -1.98 -8.11 15.44
N LEU A 515 -1.38 -6.92 15.35
CA LEU A 515 -0.03 -6.74 14.82
C LEU A 515 0.99 -7.40 15.76
N LYS A 516 1.99 -8.05 15.18
CA LYS A 516 3.00 -8.80 15.93
C LYS A 516 3.91 -7.88 16.71
N GLU A 517 4.03 -8.12 18.01
CA GLU A 517 5.01 -7.42 18.83
C GLU A 517 6.44 -7.67 18.31
N ILE A 518 7.26 -6.63 18.43
CA ILE A 518 8.68 -6.69 18.11
C ILE A 518 9.36 -7.06 19.41
N GLU A 519 9.95 -8.25 19.47
CA GLU A 519 10.79 -8.64 20.59
C GLU A 519 12.02 -7.73 20.59
N THR A 520 12.02 -6.70 21.42
CA THR A 520 13.26 -5.95 21.68
C THR A 520 14.19 -6.87 22.46
N PRO A 521 15.37 -7.24 21.93
CA PRO A 521 16.34 -8.00 22.70
C PRO A 521 16.72 -7.17 23.92
N ILE A 522 16.42 -7.69 25.12
CA ILE A 522 16.88 -7.12 26.38
C ILE A 522 18.39 -7.33 26.42
N TYR A 523 19.17 -6.38 25.90
CA TYR A 523 20.57 -6.28 26.26
C TYR A 523 20.60 -5.86 27.73
N LYS A 524 20.82 -6.83 28.63
CA LYS A 524 21.24 -6.53 29.99
C LYS A 524 22.53 -5.71 29.89
N GLN A 525 22.48 -4.48 30.40
CA GLN A 525 23.65 -3.62 30.58
C GLN A 525 24.64 -4.25 31.55
#